data_AF-H3B984-F1
#
_entry.id   AF-H3B984-F1
#
_cell.length_a   1.000
_cell.length_b   1.000
_cell.length_c   1.000
_cell.angle_alpha   90.00
_cell.angle_beta   90.00
_cell.angle_gamma   90.00
#
_symmetry.space_group_name_H-M   'P 1'
#
loop_
_entity.id
_entity.type
_entity.pdbx_description
1 polymer ?
#
loop_
_entity_poly.entity_id
_entity_poly.type
_entity_poly.pdbx_seq_one_letter_code
_entity_poly.pdbx_strand_id
1 'polypeptide(L)' 'VQVAAINPNHPLAQMPLPPSMKNCIQLAACEASELLPMNPDLPADLFTSCLTTPIKIALRW' A
#
# COMPACT_ATOMS: atom_id res chain seq x y z
N VAL A 1 15.82 8.97 11.89
CA VAL A 1 16.61 8.43 10.75
C VAL A 1 17.56 9.52 10.30
N GLN A 2 18.85 9.38 10.63
CA GLN A 2 19.87 10.36 10.26
C GLN A 2 20.04 10.30 8.74
N VAL A 3 19.75 11.39 8.04
CA VAL A 3 20.01 11.51 6.60
C VAL A 3 21.52 11.48 6.42
N ALA A 4 22.05 10.47 5.74
CA ALA A 4 23.47 10.40 5.43
C ALA A 4 23.87 11.67 4.66
N ALA A 5 24.89 12.37 5.15
CA ALA A 5 25.39 13.59 4.52
C ALA A 5 26.03 13.24 3.18
N ILE A 6 25.22 13.30 2.11
CA ILE A 6 25.69 13.25 0.73
C ILE A 6 26.47 14.54 0.42
N ASN A 7 27.62 14.39 -0.23
CA ASN A 7 28.42 15.51 -0.72
C ASN A 7 27.53 16.43 -1.58
N PRO A 8 27.44 17.75 -1.30
CA PRO A 8 26.58 18.68 -2.03
C PRO A 8 26.93 18.80 -3.53
N ASN A 9 28.10 18.32 -3.96
CA ASN A 9 28.52 18.26 -5.35
C ASN A 9 28.19 16.94 -6.05
N HIS A 10 27.53 15.99 -5.37
CA HIS A 10 27.16 14.71 -5.97
C HIS A 10 25.90 14.86 -6.83
N PRO A 11 25.83 14.31 -8.06
CA PRO A 11 24.66 14.46 -8.94
C PRO A 11 23.35 13.93 -8.33
N LEU A 12 23.41 13.00 -7.37
CA LEU A 12 22.22 12.53 -6.62
C LEU A 12 21.73 13.50 -5.54
N ALA A 13 22.52 14.52 -5.16
CA ALA A 13 22.13 15.53 -4.18
C ALA A 13 21.13 16.56 -4.73
N GLN A 14 20.94 16.60 -6.05
CA GLN A 14 19.98 17.48 -6.73
C GLN A 14 18.63 16.80 -7.01
N MET A 15 18.47 15.53 -6.63
CA MET A 15 17.18 14.84 -6.76
C MET A 15 16.18 15.49 -5.78
N PRO A 16 15.00 15.96 -6.26
CA PRO A 16 13.97 16.47 -5.38
C PRO A 16 13.63 15.43 -4.32
N LEU A 17 13.66 15.86 -3.05
CA LEU A 17 13.21 15.03 -1.93
C LEU A 17 11.76 14.60 -2.22
N PRO A 18 11.39 13.32 -2.02
CA PRO A 18 10.03 12.90 -2.22
C PRO A 18 9.08 13.74 -1.35
N PRO A 19 7.92 14.16 -1.89
CA PRO A 19 6.97 14.97 -1.15
C PRO A 19 6.52 14.26 0.12
N SER A 20 6.32 15.04 1.18
CA SER A 20 5.87 14.55 2.48
C SER A 20 4.45 13.98 2.39
N MET A 21 4.28 12.67 2.60
CA MET A 21 2.98 11.97 2.59
C MET A 21 2.16 12.12 3.88
N LYS A 22 2.35 13.23 4.63
CA LYS A 22 1.74 13.43 5.97
C LYS A 22 0.22 13.39 6.00
N ASN A 23 -0.45 13.64 4.87
CA ASN A 23 -1.91 13.68 4.76
C ASN A 23 -2.49 12.51 3.95
N CYS A 24 -1.71 11.43 3.74
CA CYS A 24 -2.15 10.26 3.00
C CYS A 24 -2.76 9.21 3.93
N ILE A 25 -3.99 8.78 3.65
CA ILE A 25 -4.61 7.61 4.31
C ILE A 25 -4.27 6.38 3.48
N GLN A 26 -3.75 5.34 4.14
CA GLN A 26 -3.37 4.08 3.51
C GLN A 26 -4.23 2.96 4.09
N LEU A 27 -4.76 2.12 3.22
CA LEU A 27 -5.53 0.95 3.58
C LEU A 27 -4.82 -0.26 2.96
N ALA A 28 -4.60 -1.31 3.76
CA ALA A 28 -3.96 -2.55 3.34
C ALA A 28 -4.87 -3.74 3.67
N ALA A 29 -4.78 -4.79 2.87
CA ALA A 29 -5.62 -5.98 3.01
C ALA A 29 -5.14 -6.94 4.10
N CYS A 30 -3.82 -7.03 4.34
CA CYS A 30 -3.18 -7.99 5.23
C CYS A 30 -1.93 -7.39 5.88
N GLU A 31 -1.42 -8.06 6.91
CA GLU A 31 -0.12 -7.74 7.52
C GLU A 31 1.06 -8.02 6.57
N ALA A 32 2.24 -7.48 6.90
CA ALA A 32 3.41 -7.54 6.02
C ALA A 32 3.92 -8.96 5.72
N SER A 33 3.68 -9.90 6.63
CA SER A 33 4.08 -11.31 6.49
C SER A 33 2.90 -12.24 6.14
N GLU A 34 1.71 -11.68 5.92
CA GLU A 34 0.52 -12.45 5.58
C GLU A 34 0.30 -12.49 4.07
N LEU A 35 -0.31 -13.58 3.61
CA LEU A 35 -0.71 -13.74 2.21
C LEU A 35 -2.23 -13.60 2.11
N LEU A 36 -2.67 -12.86 1.09
CA LEU A 36 -4.08 -12.85 0.73
C LEU A 36 -4.53 -14.27 0.36
N PRO A 37 -5.78 -14.64 0.67
CA PRO A 37 -6.29 -15.95 0.34
C PRO A 37 -6.32 -16.16 -1.19
N MET A 38 -5.72 -17.25 -1.65
CA MET A 38 -5.69 -17.65 -3.08
C MET A 38 -6.76 -18.69 -3.44
N ASN A 39 -7.79 -18.84 -2.60
CA ASN A 39 -8.88 -19.79 -2.87
C ASN A 39 -9.63 -19.37 -4.15
N PRO A 40 -9.80 -20.25 -5.14
CA PRO A 40 -10.53 -19.95 -6.37
C PRO A 40 -12.02 -19.59 -6.17
N ASP A 41 -12.63 -19.95 -5.04
CA ASP A 41 -14.01 -19.58 -4.71
C ASP A 41 -14.14 -18.11 -4.25
N LEU A 42 -13.02 -17.50 -3.86
CA LEU A 42 -12.95 -16.09 -3.49
C LEU A 42 -12.62 -15.22 -4.70
N PRO A 43 -13.10 -13.96 -4.71
CA PRO A 43 -12.62 -12.99 -5.68
C PRO A 43 -11.11 -12.74 -5.47
N ALA A 44 -10.37 -12.68 -6.57
CA ALA A 44 -8.94 -12.30 -6.54
C ALA A 44 -8.72 -10.89 -5.97
N ASP A 45 -9.77 -10.06 -5.98
CA ASP A 45 -9.80 -8.68 -5.51
C ASP A 45 -10.60 -8.51 -4.20
N LEU A 46 -10.55 -9.50 -3.29
CA LEU A 46 -11.33 -9.54 -2.05
C LEU A 46 -11.33 -8.21 -1.25
N PHE A 47 -10.16 -7.62 -1.04
CA PHE A 47 -10.05 -6.35 -0.31
C PHE A 47 -10.82 -5.21 -0.99
N THR A 48 -10.65 -5.07 -2.31
CA THR A 48 -11.37 -4.08 -3.11
C THR A 48 -12.87 -4.37 -3.14
N SER A 49 -13.25 -5.64 -3.28
CA SER A 49 -14.64 -6.09 -3.29
C SER A 49 -15.35 -5.78 -1.95
N CYS A 50 -14.66 -5.92 -0.81
CA CYS A 50 -15.18 -5.55 0.50
C CYS A 50 -15.40 -4.04 0.65
N LEU A 51 -14.51 -3.22 0.08
CA LEU A 51 -14.63 -1.76 0.17
C LEU A 51 -15.66 -1.18 -0.80
N THR A 52 -15.79 -1.76 -2.00
CA THR A 52 -16.59 -1.17 -3.10
C THR A 52 -17.94 -1.85 -3.31
N THR A 53 -18.09 -3.12 -2.89
CA THR A 53 -19.31 -3.92 -3.08
C THR A 53 -19.72 -4.73 -1.83
N PRO A 54 -19.84 -4.09 -0.65
CA PRO A 54 -19.99 -4.78 0.64
C PRO A 54 -21.20 -5.73 0.71
N ILE A 55 -22.34 -5.34 0.14
CA ILE A 55 -23.56 -6.17 0.15
C ILE A 55 -23.35 -7.44 -0.68
N LYS A 56 -22.72 -7.34 -1.85
CA LYS A 56 -22.53 -8.48 -2.75
C LYS A 56 -21.58 -9.51 -2.14
N ILE A 57 -20.49 -9.04 -1.51
CA ILE A 57 -19.52 -9.94 -0.89
C ILE A 57 -20.09 -10.60 0.38
N ALA A 58 -20.79 -9.85 1.23
CA ALA A 58 -21.38 -10.35 2.48
C ALA A 58 -22.57 -11.32 2.29
N LEU A 59 -23.18 -11.32 1.10
CA LEU A 59 -24.20 -12.31 0.75
C LEU A 59 -23.60 -13.56 0.11
N ARG A 60 -22.41 -13.45 -0.48
CA ARG A 60 -21.69 -14.58 -1.07
C ARG A 60 -20.91 -15.38 -0.01
N TRP A 61 -20.57 -14.73 1.10
CA TRP A 61 -19.77 -15.23 2.22
C TRP A 61 -20.26 -14.65 3.53
#